data_AF-A0A655CSN9-F1
#
_entry.id   AF-A0A655CSN9-F1
#
_cell.length_a   1.000
_cell.length_b   1.000
_cell.length_c   1.000
_cell.angle_alpha   90.00
_cell.angle_beta   90.00
_cell.angle_gamma   90.00
#
_symmetry.space_group_name_H-M   'P 1'
#
loop_
_entity.id
_entity.type
_entity.pdbx_description
1 polymer ?
#
loop_
_entity_poly.entity_id
_entity_poly.type
_entity_poly.pdbx_seq_one_letter_code
_entity_poly.pdbx_strand_id
1 'polypeptide(L)'
;MLLTLLDRVVNQADMALQTLAENPADTDRENMWRTGINVFFETFGSHKAVTRAGQAARATSVEVAELWSTFMQKWIAYTAAVIDAERDRGAAPRTLPAHELATALNLMNERTLFASFAGEQPSVPEARVLDTLVHIWVTSIYGENR
;
A
#
# COMPACT_ATOMS: atom_id res chain seq x y z
N MET A 1 21.38 -6.81 11.43
CA MET A 1 20.23 -7.25 12.26
C MET A 1 18.96 -7.13 11.42
N LEU A 2 17.93 -7.93 11.69
CA LEU A 2 16.66 -7.91 10.93
C LEU A 2 16.06 -6.50 10.84
N LEU A 3 16.03 -5.76 11.96
CA LEU A 3 15.53 -4.38 12.00
C LEU A 3 16.19 -3.48 10.95
N THR A 4 17.52 -3.54 10.81
CA THR A 4 18.27 -2.76 9.81
C THR A 4 17.92 -3.14 8.38
N LEU A 5 17.64 -4.42 8.11
CA LEU A 5 17.23 -4.86 6.78
C LEU A 5 15.80 -4.40 6.48
N LEU A 6 14.89 -4.55 7.44
CA LEU A 6 13.51 -4.09 7.30
C LEU A 6 13.46 -2.58 7.10
N ASP A 7 14.19 -1.82 7.91
CA ASP A 7 14.34 -0.37 7.79
C ASP A 7 14.76 0.05 6.39
N ARG A 8 15.78 -0.59 5.81
CA ARG A 8 16.18 -0.32 4.41
C ARG A 8 15.05 -0.58 3.41
N VAL A 9 14.33 -1.69 3.56
CA VAL A 9 13.25 -2.06 2.63
C VAL A 9 12.08 -1.09 2.73
N VAL A 10 11.66 -0.69 3.94
CA VAL A 10 10.56 0.28 4.10
C VAL A 10 10.96 1.68 3.61
N ASN A 11 12.20 2.11 3.86
CA ASN A 11 12.71 3.38 3.31
C ASN A 11 12.81 3.34 1.78
N GLN A 12 13.19 2.21 1.18
CA GLN A 12 13.21 2.06 -0.28
C GLN A 12 11.79 2.23 -0.87
N ALA A 13 10.78 1.59 -0.27
CA ALA A 13 9.40 1.72 -0.73
C ALA A 13 8.89 3.16 -0.59
N ASP A 14 9.21 3.80 0.55
CA ASP A 14 8.84 5.16 0.84
C ASP A 14 9.47 6.18 -0.11
N MET A 15 10.78 6.07 -0.37
CA MET A 15 11.48 6.93 -1.34
C MET A 15 10.95 6.75 -2.76
N ALA A 16 10.64 5.52 -3.17
CA ALA A 16 10.07 5.24 -4.48
C ALA A 16 8.67 5.85 -4.62
N LEU A 17 7.84 5.79 -3.58
CA LEU A 17 6.53 6.44 -3.56
C LEU A 17 6.65 7.97 -3.61
N GLN A 18 7.59 8.55 -2.85
CA GLN A 18 7.86 9.99 -2.88
C GLN A 18 8.30 10.46 -4.27
N THR A 19 9.21 9.72 -4.91
CA THR A 19 9.68 10.02 -6.27
C THR A 19 8.52 10.03 -7.28
N LEU A 20 7.59 9.08 -7.15
CA LEU A 20 6.38 9.03 -7.97
C LEU A 20 5.45 10.22 -7.69
N ALA A 21 5.30 10.62 -6.43
CA ALA A 21 4.47 11.76 -6.03
C ALA A 21 5.03 13.10 -6.55
N GLU A 22 6.36 13.24 -6.61
CA GLU A 22 7.04 14.42 -7.15
C GLU A 22 7.00 14.50 -8.67
N ASN A 23 6.87 13.36 -9.35
CA ASN A 23 6.84 13.26 -10.82
C ASN A 23 5.58 12.51 -11.29
N PRO A 24 4.38 13.06 -11.07
CA PRO A 24 3.15 12.40 -11.48
C PRO A 24 3.12 12.30 -13.02
N ALA A 25 3.00 11.09 -13.53
CA ALA A 25 2.77 10.87 -14.95
C ALA A 25 1.35 11.31 -15.32
N ASP A 26 1.19 11.89 -16.52
CA ASP A 26 -0.13 12.13 -17.10
C ASP A 26 -0.73 10.79 -17.56
N THR A 27 -1.41 10.12 -16.65
CA THR A 27 -2.00 8.80 -16.85
C THR A 27 -3.42 8.75 -16.30
N ASP A 28 -4.23 7.81 -16.76
CA ASP A 28 -5.57 7.65 -16.23
C ASP A 28 -5.55 7.23 -14.76
N ARG A 29 -6.70 7.44 -14.09
CA ARG A 29 -6.85 7.16 -12.66
C ARG A 29 -6.50 5.72 -12.26
N GLU A 30 -6.78 4.72 -13.10
CA GLU A 30 -6.47 3.33 -12.77
C GLU A 30 -4.96 3.12 -12.78
N ASN A 31 -4.30 3.62 -13.82
CA ASN A 31 -2.85 3.55 -13.95
C ASN A 31 -2.11 4.34 -12.87
N MET A 32 -2.66 5.46 -12.40
CA MET A 32 -2.14 6.19 -11.23
C MET A 32 -2.10 5.30 -9.99
N TRP A 33 -3.22 4.67 -9.62
CA TRP A 33 -3.30 3.77 -8.46
C TRP A 33 -2.46 2.50 -8.65
N ARG A 34 -2.47 1.93 -9.86
CA ARG A 34 -1.63 0.77 -10.22
C ARG A 34 -0.16 1.06 -10.01
N THR A 35 0.32 2.20 -10.49
CA THR A 35 1.73 2.58 -10.36
C THR A 35 2.12 2.77 -8.88
N GLY A 36 1.26 3.42 -8.10
CA GLY A 36 1.47 3.59 -6.65
C GLY A 36 1.50 2.27 -5.88
N ILE A 37 0.53 1.37 -6.11
CA ILE A 37 0.49 0.05 -5.45
C ILE A 37 1.68 -0.82 -5.91
N ASN A 38 2.10 -0.68 -7.17
CA ASN A 38 3.21 -1.45 -7.72
C ASN A 38 4.54 -1.15 -7.02
N VAL A 39 4.75 0.07 -6.50
CA VAL A 39 5.93 0.40 -5.68
C VAL A 39 6.08 -0.57 -4.51
N PHE A 40 4.98 -0.85 -3.79
CA PHE A 40 4.98 -1.77 -2.67
C PHE A 40 5.10 -3.22 -3.11
N PHE A 41 4.42 -3.59 -4.20
CA PHE A 41 4.52 -4.94 -4.78
C PHE A 41 5.97 -5.28 -5.14
N GLU A 42 6.64 -4.42 -5.93
CA GLU A 42 8.01 -4.64 -6.39
C GLU A 42 9.01 -4.59 -5.23
N THR A 43 8.91 -3.59 -4.34
CA THR A 43 9.87 -3.43 -3.25
C THR A 43 9.80 -4.59 -2.26
N PHE A 44 8.62 -4.91 -1.73
CA PHE A 44 8.48 -6.01 -0.78
C PHE A 44 8.59 -7.39 -1.44
N GLY A 45 8.19 -7.51 -2.72
CA GLY A 45 8.32 -8.72 -3.53
C GLY A 45 9.76 -9.04 -3.91
N SER A 46 10.63 -8.02 -4.05
CA SER A 46 12.08 -8.22 -4.23
C SER A 46 12.80 -8.63 -2.93
N HIS A 47 12.15 -8.44 -1.78
CA HIS A 47 12.73 -8.70 -0.45
C HIS A 47 11.90 -9.66 0.40
N LYS A 48 11.24 -10.67 -0.21
CA LYS A 48 10.27 -11.58 0.46
C LYS A 48 10.75 -12.16 1.79
N ALA A 49 12.02 -12.56 1.88
CA ALA A 49 12.58 -13.13 3.11
C ALA A 49 12.64 -12.11 4.25
N VAL A 50 13.04 -10.87 3.97
CA VAL A 50 13.07 -9.76 4.94
C VAL A 50 11.64 -9.36 5.30
N THR A 51 10.75 -9.26 4.32
CA THR A 51 9.33 -8.94 4.52
C THR A 51 8.67 -9.95 5.47
N ARG A 52 8.82 -11.25 5.21
CA ARG A 52 8.25 -12.31 6.05
C ARG A 52 8.82 -12.30 7.47
N ALA A 53 10.14 -12.16 7.60
CA ALA A 53 10.78 -12.11 8.92
C ALA A 53 10.36 -10.87 9.70
N GLY A 54 10.28 -9.70 9.05
CA GLY A 54 9.80 -8.46 9.63
C GLY A 54 8.37 -8.57 10.15
N GLN A 55 7.47 -9.16 9.35
CA GLN A 55 6.08 -9.38 9.76
C GLN A 55 5.97 -10.28 10.99
N ALA A 56 6.71 -11.40 11.04
CA ALA A 56 6.72 -12.27 12.20
C ALA A 56 7.29 -11.56 13.45
N ALA A 57 8.33 -10.75 13.28
CA ALA A 57 9.00 -10.06 14.38
C ALA A 57 8.17 -8.92 15.01
N ARG A 58 7.13 -8.40 14.33
CA ARG A 58 6.22 -7.37 14.88
C ARG A 58 5.57 -7.79 16.20
N ALA A 59 5.34 -9.09 16.42
CA ALA A 59 4.72 -9.59 17.64
C ALA A 59 5.69 -9.66 18.83
N THR A 60 7.00 -9.63 18.59
CA THR A 60 8.03 -9.89 19.61
C THR A 60 9.10 -8.80 19.72
N SER A 61 9.12 -7.81 18.83
CA SER A 61 10.02 -6.65 18.88
C SER A 61 9.22 -5.36 18.74
N VAL A 62 9.30 -4.52 19.77
CA VAL A 62 8.63 -3.22 19.82
C VAL A 62 9.18 -2.30 18.73
N GLU A 63 10.49 -2.33 18.50
CA GLU A 63 11.18 -1.51 17.50
C GLU A 63 10.72 -1.83 16.08
N VAL A 64 10.50 -3.12 15.77
CA VAL A 64 9.94 -3.54 14.48
C VAL A 64 8.48 -3.12 14.35
N ALA A 65 7.69 -3.22 15.42
CA ALA A 65 6.30 -2.78 15.41
C ALA A 65 6.16 -1.26 15.23
N GLU A 66 6.98 -0.47 15.91
CA GLU A 66 7.02 1.00 15.83
C GLU A 66 7.48 1.47 14.44
N LEU A 67 8.52 0.85 13.88
CA LEU A 67 8.97 1.12 12.52
C LEU A 67 7.82 0.89 11.52
N TRP A 68 7.18 -0.27 11.59
CA TRP A 68 6.07 -0.59 10.68
C TRP A 68 4.89 0.37 10.84
N SER A 69 4.51 0.67 12.09
CA SER A 69 3.42 1.60 12.40
C SER A 69 3.68 3.00 11.85
N THR A 70 4.92 3.49 11.98
CA THR A 70 5.31 4.83 11.50
C THR A 70 5.14 4.96 9.99
N PHE A 71 5.63 3.98 9.22
CA PHE A 71 5.52 4.00 7.76
C PHE A 71 4.08 3.78 7.29
N MET A 72 3.33 2.87 7.92
CA MET A 72 1.91 2.67 7.59
C MET A 72 1.09 3.94 7.81
N GLN A 73 1.29 4.66 8.93
CA GLN A 73 0.62 5.94 9.17
C GLN A 73 0.95 6.97 8.09
N LYS A 74 2.21 7.05 7.66
CA LYS A 74 2.64 7.95 6.58
C LYS A 74 1.97 7.62 5.25
N TRP A 75 1.95 6.35 4.84
CA TRP A 75 1.35 5.93 3.57
C TRP A 75 -0.18 6.08 3.57
N ILE A 76 -0.83 5.83 4.72
CA ILE A 76 -2.27 6.09 4.90
C ILE A 76 -2.59 7.57 4.76
N ALA A 77 -1.83 8.45 5.43
CA ALA A 77 -2.03 9.88 5.34
C ALA A 77 -1.85 10.41 3.91
N TYR A 78 -0.81 9.95 3.21
CA TYR A 78 -0.61 10.27 1.79
C TYR A 78 -1.78 9.78 0.93
N THR A 79 -2.22 8.53 1.11
CA THR A 79 -3.35 7.96 0.36
C THR A 79 -4.62 8.78 0.57
N ALA A 80 -4.92 9.17 1.83
CA ALA A 80 -6.06 10.00 2.16
C ALA A 80 -6.00 11.37 1.46
N ALA A 81 -4.83 12.02 1.46
CA ALA A 81 -4.63 13.29 0.78
C ALA A 81 -4.87 13.20 -0.74
N VAL A 82 -4.43 12.11 -1.38
CA VAL A 82 -4.70 11.86 -2.80
C VAL A 82 -6.19 11.64 -3.04
N ILE A 83 -6.87 10.87 -2.20
CA ILE A 83 -8.34 10.67 -2.29
C ILE A 83 -9.08 12.01 -2.14
N ASP A 84 -8.68 12.86 -1.21
CA ASP A 84 -9.28 14.18 -1.04
C ASP A 84 -9.04 15.09 -2.24
N ALA A 85 -7.84 15.07 -2.84
CA ALA A 85 -7.56 15.79 -4.09
C ALA A 85 -8.44 15.31 -5.26
N GLU A 86 -8.66 14.01 -5.38
CA GLU A 86 -9.58 13.43 -6.38
C GLU A 86 -11.03 13.90 -6.17
N ARG A 87 -11.45 14.05 -4.92
CA ARG A 87 -12.78 14.57 -4.55
C ARG A 87 -12.91 16.06 -4.82
N ASP A 88 -11.88 16.83 -4.50
CA ASP A 88 -11.85 18.28 -4.67
C ASP A 88 -11.91 18.68 -6.15
N ARG A 89 -11.26 17.91 -7.03
CA ARG A 89 -11.36 18.09 -8.49
C ARG A 89 -12.62 17.48 -9.12
N GLY A 90 -13.51 16.91 -8.31
CA GLY A 90 -14.79 16.32 -8.76
C GLY A 90 -14.67 14.97 -9.47
N ALA A 91 -13.53 14.28 -9.39
CA ALA A 91 -13.32 12.99 -10.05
C ALA A 91 -13.79 11.80 -9.22
N ALA A 92 -13.78 11.92 -7.88
CA ALA A 92 -14.27 10.92 -6.94
C ALA A 92 -15.44 11.46 -6.11
N PRO A 93 -16.46 10.64 -5.82
CA PRO A 93 -17.57 11.05 -4.96
C PRO A 93 -17.14 11.18 -3.49
N ARG A 94 -17.84 12.05 -2.75
CA ARG A 94 -17.66 12.18 -1.29
C ARG A 94 -18.52 11.13 -0.57
N THR A 95 -17.98 9.93 -0.41
CA THR A 95 -18.62 8.80 0.29
C THR A 95 -18.10 8.65 1.73
N LEU A 96 -17.18 7.71 1.98
CA LEU A 96 -16.59 7.46 3.30
C LEU A 96 -15.54 8.54 3.67
N PRO A 97 -15.24 8.75 4.96
CA PRO A 97 -14.09 9.56 5.36
C PRO A 97 -12.80 9.05 4.69
N ALA A 98 -12.05 9.94 4.02
CA ALA A 98 -10.91 9.53 3.19
C ALA A 98 -9.85 8.77 3.99
N HIS A 99 -9.59 9.21 5.22
CA HIS A 99 -8.62 8.55 6.10
C HIS A 99 -9.05 7.14 6.51
N GLU A 100 -10.34 6.91 6.76
CA GLU A 100 -10.86 5.57 7.11
C GLU A 100 -10.77 4.62 5.92
N LEU A 101 -11.17 5.08 4.73
CA LEU A 101 -11.04 4.33 3.49
C LEU A 101 -9.56 4.00 3.19
N ALA A 102 -8.69 5.01 3.26
CA ALA A 102 -7.25 4.85 3.06
C ALA A 102 -6.64 3.84 4.04
N THR A 103 -7.06 3.87 5.31
CA THR A 103 -6.61 2.91 6.32
C THR A 103 -6.96 1.48 5.92
N ALA A 104 -8.22 1.23 5.57
CA ALA A 104 -8.68 -0.10 5.19
C ALA A 104 -7.96 -0.63 3.94
N LEU A 105 -7.80 0.21 2.92
CA LEU A 105 -7.13 -0.14 1.67
C LEU A 105 -5.64 -0.46 1.85
N ASN A 106 -4.93 0.31 2.69
CA ASN A 106 -3.52 0.04 3.00
C ASN A 106 -3.34 -1.26 3.79
N LEU A 107 -4.21 -1.53 4.79
CA LEU A 107 -4.18 -2.79 5.53
C LEU A 107 -4.54 -4.00 4.65
N MET A 108 -5.46 -3.83 3.69
CA MET A 108 -5.75 -4.85 2.69
C MET A 108 -4.53 -5.14 1.82
N ASN A 109 -3.83 -4.11 1.32
CA ASN A 109 -2.60 -4.30 0.55
C ASN A 109 -1.55 -5.06 1.37
N GLU A 110 -1.29 -4.61 2.60
CA GLU A 110 -0.34 -5.25 3.51
C GLU A 110 -0.61 -6.75 3.63
N ARG A 111 -1.84 -7.11 4.04
CA ARG A 111 -2.17 -8.51 4.31
C ARG A 111 -2.14 -9.36 3.05
N THR A 112 -2.67 -8.83 1.94
CA THR A 112 -2.84 -9.57 0.68
C THR A 112 -1.50 -9.78 -0.02
N LEU A 113 -0.65 -8.74 -0.07
CA LEU A 113 0.69 -8.85 -0.66
C LEU A 113 1.54 -9.87 0.11
N PHE A 114 1.54 -9.81 1.44
CA PHE A 114 2.38 -10.72 2.24
C PHE A 114 1.88 -12.15 2.19
N ALA A 115 0.56 -12.38 2.20
CA ALA A 115 0.00 -13.71 1.97
C ALA A 115 0.44 -14.28 0.62
N SER A 116 0.42 -13.46 -0.43
CA SER A 116 0.79 -13.85 -1.79
C SER A 116 2.29 -14.18 -1.88
N PHE A 117 3.16 -13.33 -1.33
CA PHE A 117 4.61 -13.53 -1.33
C PHE A 117 5.06 -14.73 -0.49
N ALA A 118 4.32 -15.06 0.58
CA ALA A 118 4.59 -16.21 1.43
C ALA A 118 3.96 -17.52 0.91
N GLY A 119 3.09 -17.45 -0.10
CA GLY A 119 2.36 -18.61 -0.59
C GLY A 119 1.41 -19.21 0.45
N GLU A 120 0.81 -18.35 1.29
CA GLU A 120 -0.10 -18.78 2.36
C GLU A 120 -1.39 -19.41 1.80
N GLN A 121 -2.10 -20.17 2.63
CA GLN A 121 -3.44 -20.66 2.32
C GLN A 121 -4.44 -20.16 3.38
N PRO A 122 -5.39 -19.28 3.02
CA PRO A 122 -5.66 -18.74 1.68
C PRO A 122 -4.73 -17.58 1.26
N SER A 123 -4.50 -17.44 -0.06
CA SER A 123 -3.85 -16.26 -0.67
C SER A 123 -4.30 -16.04 -2.12
N VAL A 124 -4.13 -14.81 -2.62
CA VAL A 124 -4.26 -14.51 -4.05
C VAL A 124 -2.97 -14.92 -4.75
N PRO A 125 -3.01 -15.52 -5.96
CA PRO A 125 -1.79 -15.79 -6.72
C PRO A 125 -0.99 -14.50 -6.96
N GLU A 126 0.33 -14.53 -6.76
CA GLU A 126 1.19 -13.35 -6.91
C GLU A 126 1.05 -12.69 -8.29
N ALA A 127 0.89 -13.48 -9.36
CA ALA A 127 0.64 -12.98 -10.71
C ALA A 127 -0.71 -12.26 -10.92
N ARG A 128 -1.62 -12.31 -9.95
CA ARG A 128 -2.96 -11.70 -9.98
C ARG A 128 -3.19 -10.67 -8.88
N VAL A 129 -2.28 -10.57 -7.91
CA VAL A 129 -2.51 -9.75 -6.71
C VAL A 129 -2.60 -8.27 -7.03
N LEU A 130 -1.76 -7.76 -7.93
CA LEU A 130 -1.78 -6.34 -8.30
C LEU A 130 -3.10 -5.94 -8.95
N ASP A 131 -3.58 -6.70 -9.94
CA ASP A 131 -4.88 -6.45 -10.58
C ASP A 131 -6.04 -6.50 -9.58
N THR A 132 -5.98 -7.46 -8.64
CA THR A 132 -7.01 -7.63 -7.61
C THR A 132 -7.08 -6.41 -6.69
N LEU A 133 -5.93 -5.93 -6.22
CA LEU A 133 -5.86 -4.76 -5.34
C LEU A 133 -6.27 -3.49 -6.08
N VAL A 134 -5.75 -3.25 -7.29
CA VAL A 134 -6.11 -2.07 -8.10
C VAL A 134 -7.61 -2.00 -8.35
N HIS A 135 -8.24 -3.13 -8.68
CA HIS A 135 -9.69 -3.18 -8.88
C HIS A 135 -10.46 -2.71 -7.64
N ILE A 136 -10.11 -3.22 -6.45
CA ILE A 136 -10.80 -2.86 -5.19
C ILE A 136 -10.56 -1.38 -4.86
N TRP A 137 -9.34 -0.89 -5.04
CA TRP A 137 -9.01 0.52 -4.82
C TRP A 137 -9.85 1.44 -5.72
N VAL A 138 -9.81 1.21 -7.02
CA VAL A 138 -10.51 2.06 -8.00
C VAL A 138 -12.02 2.01 -7.78
N THR A 139 -12.60 0.82 -7.59
CA THR A 139 -14.04 0.70 -7.39
C THR A 139 -14.52 1.30 -6.06
N SER A 140 -13.74 1.20 -4.99
CA SER A 140 -14.11 1.79 -3.69
C SER A 140 -13.92 3.31 -3.61
N ILE A 141 -12.91 3.85 -4.32
CA ILE A 141 -12.62 5.29 -4.33
C ILE A 141 -13.58 6.04 -5.26
N TYR A 142 -13.85 5.49 -6.45
CA TYR A 142 -14.67 6.14 -7.48
C TYR A 142 -16.12 5.63 -7.54
N GLY A 143 -16.46 4.60 -6.77
CA GLY A 143 -17.82 4.08 -6.67
C GLY A 143 -18.74 5.00 -5.87
N GLU A 144 -19.99 5.09 -6.31
CA GLU A 144 -21.03 5.88 -5.64
C GLU A 144 -21.83 5.05 -4.64
N ASN A 145 -22.47 5.71 -3.67
CA ASN A 145 -23.44 5.06 -2.80
C ASN A 145 -24.65 4.62 -3.64
N ARG A 146 -25.07 3.37 -3.50
CA ARG A 146 -26.34 2.88 -4.06
C ARG A 146 -27.52 3.29 -3.20
#